data_AF-A0A8X6VKP7-F1
#
_entry.id   AF-A0A8X6VKP7-F1
#
_cell.length_a   1.000
_cell.length_b   1.000
_cell.length_c   1.000
_cell.angle_alpha   90.00
_cell.angle_beta   90.00
_cell.angle_gamma   90.00
#
_symmetry.space_group_name_H-M   'P 1'
#
loop_
_entity.id
_entity.type
_entity.pdbx_description
1 polymer ?
#
loop_
_entity_poly.entity_id
_entity_poly.type
_entity_poly.pdbx_seq_one_letter_code
_entity_poly.pdbx_strand_id
1 'polypeptide(L)'
;MRGQKLSDGKPLCGRNRLTEAEIDRLQAYYGLAIRRNLSSVKDMQQAIWAIFLHKLSTDEKPQHGFCPSDTDTWCKFKKQNCLGRLIITKIVYLWMLWRPCDLFLGI
;
A
#
# COMPACT_ATOMS: atom_id res chain seq x y z
N MET A 1 0.23 -0.98 -25.94
CA MET A 1 0.81 -2.34 -25.76
C MET A 1 -0.29 -3.38 -25.58
N ARG A 2 -1.15 -3.60 -26.59
CA ARG A 2 -2.21 -4.63 -26.49
C ARG A 2 -1.73 -5.90 -27.21
N GLY A 3 -1.79 -7.05 -26.53
CA GLY A 3 -1.51 -8.36 -27.12
C GLY A 3 -0.13 -8.97 -26.84
N GLN A 4 0.78 -8.26 -26.16
CA GLN A 4 2.08 -8.83 -25.78
C GLN A 4 1.93 -9.82 -24.62
N LYS A 5 2.43 -11.05 -24.79
CA LYS A 5 2.49 -12.10 -23.77
C LYS A 5 3.90 -12.13 -23.16
N LEU A 6 3.99 -12.40 -21.86
CA LEU A 6 5.29 -12.62 -21.20
C LEU A 6 5.87 -13.98 -21.61
N SER A 7 7.12 -14.25 -21.22
CA SER A 7 7.79 -15.56 -21.33
C SER A 7 6.90 -16.74 -20.90
N ASP A 8 6.03 -16.50 -19.91
CA ASP A 8 5.13 -17.51 -19.36
C ASP A 8 3.87 -17.75 -20.20
N GLY A 9 3.77 -17.13 -21.39
CA GLY A 9 2.62 -17.22 -22.30
C GLY A 9 1.36 -16.50 -21.82
N LYS A 10 1.39 -15.90 -20.62
CA LYS A 10 0.26 -15.21 -19.99
C LYS A 10 0.26 -13.70 -20.30
N PRO A 11 -0.92 -13.07 -20.45
CA PRO A 11 -1.03 -11.63 -20.66
C PRO A 11 -0.61 -10.83 -19.42
N LEU A 12 -0.18 -9.58 -19.60
CA LEU A 12 0.20 -8.69 -18.48
C LEU A 12 -0.88 -8.58 -17.39
N CYS A 13 -2.16 -8.67 -17.77
CA CYS A 13 -3.30 -8.55 -16.87
C CYS A 13 -3.67 -9.90 -16.19
N GLY A 14 -4.20 -9.84 -14.97
CA GLY A 14 -4.68 -11.00 -14.22
C GLY A 14 -4.53 -10.85 -12.70
N ARG A 15 -5.13 -11.78 -11.95
CA ARG A 15 -4.98 -11.83 -10.48
C ARG A 15 -3.51 -12.04 -10.12
N ASN A 16 -3.00 -11.28 -9.16
CA ASN A 16 -1.58 -11.25 -8.75
C ASN A 16 -0.61 -10.77 -9.84
N ARG A 17 -1.07 -10.03 -10.86
CA ARG A 17 -0.21 -9.37 -11.86
C ARG A 17 -0.47 -7.86 -11.89
N LEU A 18 0.48 -7.12 -12.47
CA LEU A 18 0.35 -5.70 -12.70
C LEU A 18 -0.75 -5.43 -13.74
N THR A 19 -1.87 -4.87 -13.30
CA THR A 19 -3.00 -4.55 -14.17
C THR A 19 -2.82 -3.18 -14.82
N GLU A 20 -3.42 -2.97 -15.99
CA GLU A 20 -3.43 -1.67 -16.68
C GLU A 20 -4.00 -0.57 -15.78
N ALA A 21 -5.09 -0.86 -15.07
CA ALA A 21 -5.68 0.07 -14.11
C ALA A 21 -4.71 0.46 -12.98
N GLU A 22 -3.82 -0.43 -12.54
CA GLU A 22 -2.83 -0.10 -11.51
C GLU A 22 -1.69 0.73 -12.10
N ILE A 23 -1.30 0.48 -13.35
CA ILE A 23 -0.35 1.32 -14.09
C ILE A 23 -0.90 2.74 -14.21
N ASP A 24 -2.15 2.90 -14.63
CA ASP A 24 -2.80 4.20 -14.78
C ASP A 24 -2.86 4.97 -13.46
N ARG A 25 -3.17 4.27 -12.35
CA ARG A 25 -3.17 4.87 -11.00
C ARG A 25 -1.77 5.33 -10.61
N LEU A 26 -0.74 4.50 -10.82
CA LEU A 26 0.64 4.87 -10.52
C LEU A 26 1.05 6.09 -11.32
N GLN A 27 0.80 6.12 -12.63
CA GLN A 27 1.08 7.28 -13.47
C GLN A 27 0.38 8.55 -12.96
N ALA A 28 -0.90 8.45 -12.60
CA ALA A 28 -1.64 9.57 -12.04
C ALA A 28 -1.03 10.09 -10.72
N TYR A 29 -0.62 9.19 -9.82
CA TYR A 29 0.01 9.56 -8.55
C TYR A 29 1.38 10.21 -8.74
N TYR A 30 2.20 9.67 -9.64
CA TYR A 30 3.49 10.26 -10.00
C TYR A 30 3.32 11.67 -10.57
N GLY A 31 2.39 11.85 -11.52
CA GLY A 31 2.08 13.17 -12.06
C GLY A 31 1.57 14.15 -10.99
N LEU A 32 0.78 13.67 -10.04
CA LEU A 32 0.29 14.49 -8.93
C LEU A 32 1.42 14.92 -7.98
N ALA A 33 2.36 14.02 -7.66
CA ALA A 33 3.52 14.33 -6.83
C ALA A 33 4.38 15.45 -7.46
N ILE A 34 4.59 15.41 -8.77
CA ILE A 34 5.31 16.45 -9.51
C ILE A 34 4.55 17.78 -9.44
N ARG A 35 3.25 17.79 -9.79
CA ARG A 35 2.44 19.02 -9.83
C ARG A 35 2.28 19.70 -8.46
N ARG A 36 2.28 18.93 -7.37
CA ARG A 36 2.16 19.47 -6.00
C ARG A 36 3.47 20.04 -5.44
N ASN A 37 4.62 19.67 -6.01
CA ASN A 37 5.94 20.02 -5.48
C ASN A 37 6.80 20.75 -6.53
N LEU A 38 6.22 21.69 -7.27
CA LEU A 38 6.92 22.43 -8.34
C LEU A 38 8.05 23.33 -7.81
N SER A 39 7.96 23.75 -6.55
CA SER A 39 8.92 24.66 -5.91
C SER A 39 10.15 23.96 -5.35
N SER A 40 10.14 22.63 -5.19
CA SER A 40 11.19 21.89 -4.48
C SER A 40 11.40 20.50 -5.07
N VAL A 41 12.58 20.31 -5.67
CA VAL A 41 13.01 19.00 -6.22
C VAL A 41 13.10 17.95 -5.12
N LYS A 42 13.54 18.35 -3.91
CA LYS A 42 13.66 17.45 -2.77
C LYS A 42 12.29 16.93 -2.33
N ASP A 43 11.30 17.81 -2.21
CA ASP A 43 9.95 17.43 -1.78
C ASP A 43 9.24 16.60 -2.86
N MET A 44 9.50 16.90 -4.13
CA MET A 44 9.05 16.09 -5.26
C MET A 44 9.63 14.67 -5.19
N GLN A 45 10.93 14.54 -5.00
CA GLN A 45 11.60 13.25 -4.87
C GLN A 45 11.03 12.47 -3.69
N GLN A 46 10.84 13.12 -2.54
CA GLN A 46 10.27 12.50 -1.35
C GLN A 46 8.84 12.02 -1.59
N ALA A 47 7.99 12.82 -2.26
CA ALA A 47 6.63 12.45 -2.59
C ALA A 47 6.57 11.24 -3.57
N ILE A 48 7.49 11.18 -4.53
CA ILE A 48 7.63 10.04 -5.44
C ILE A 48 8.02 8.77 -4.67
N TRP A 49 9.04 8.84 -3.81
CA TRP A 49 9.44 7.70 -2.97
C TRP A 49 8.32 7.26 -2.02
N ALA A 50 7.52 8.19 -1.51
CA ALA A 50 6.37 7.86 -0.67
C ALA A 50 5.34 6.99 -1.42
N ILE A 51 5.07 7.27 -2.70
CA ILE A 51 4.17 6.45 -3.52
C ILE A 51 4.75 5.05 -3.71
N PHE A 52 6.02 4.96 -4.08
CA PHE A 52 6.69 3.67 -4.30
C PHE A 52 6.71 2.80 -3.05
N LEU A 53 7.17 3.34 -1.92
CA LEU A 53 7.28 2.61 -0.66
C LEU A 53 5.92 2.26 -0.07
N HIS A 54 4.90 3.12 -0.24
CA HIS A 54 3.54 2.78 0.14
C HIS A 54 3.00 1.56 -0.62
N LYS A 55 3.33 1.43 -1.91
CA LYS A 55 2.88 0.30 -2.75
C LYS A 55 3.69 -0.97 -2.51
N LEU A 56 4.96 -0.83 -2.12
CA LEU A 56 5.82 -1.94 -1.71
C LEU A 56 5.50 -2.45 -0.28
N SER A 57 4.84 -1.61 0.53
CA SER A 57 4.49 -1.91 1.91
C SER A 57 3.62 -3.16 2.05
N THR A 58 3.99 -3.99 3.01
CA THR A 58 3.22 -5.19 3.43
C THR A 58 2.89 -5.08 4.91
N ASP A 59 1.99 -5.92 5.40
CA ASP A 59 1.62 -5.92 6.82
C ASP A 59 2.78 -6.33 7.72
N GLU A 60 3.66 -7.23 7.23
CA GLU A 60 4.86 -7.67 7.94
C GLU A 60 5.99 -6.63 7.88
N LYS A 61 6.06 -5.88 6.78
CA LYS A 61 7.09 -4.84 6.55
C LYS A 61 6.42 -3.52 6.15
N PRO A 62 5.90 -2.75 7.13
CA PRO A 62 5.24 -1.48 6.86
C PRO A 62 6.26 -0.42 6.43
N GLN A 63 6.12 0.14 5.23
CA GLN A 63 7.04 1.12 4.63
C GLN A 63 6.36 2.48 4.41
N HIS A 64 5.69 2.99 5.43
CA HIS A 64 4.94 4.25 5.36
C HIS A 64 5.76 5.48 5.80
N GLY A 65 7.09 5.40 5.85
CA GLY A 65 7.97 6.43 6.41
C GLY A 65 7.84 7.80 5.77
N PHE A 66 7.78 7.85 4.43
CA PHE A 66 7.67 9.10 3.66
C PHE A 66 6.23 9.56 3.40
N CYS A 67 5.22 8.80 3.83
CA CYS A 67 3.85 9.25 3.72
C CYS A 67 3.61 10.46 4.64
N PRO A 68 2.83 11.46 4.20
CA PRO A 68 2.49 12.61 5.04
C PRO A 68 1.80 12.13 6.33
N SER A 69 2.13 12.78 7.44
CA SER A 69 1.63 12.42 8.77
C SER A 69 0.45 13.29 9.20
N ASP A 70 -0.20 13.96 8.26
CA ASP A 70 -1.35 14.82 8.51
C ASP A 70 -2.62 13.99 8.79
N THR A 71 -3.60 14.59 9.46
CA THR A 71 -4.90 13.95 9.72
C THR A 71 -5.70 13.67 8.44
N ASP A 72 -5.45 14.45 7.38
CA ASP A 72 -6.00 14.26 6.04
C ASP A 72 -5.03 13.56 5.07
N THR A 73 -4.11 12.77 5.60
CA THR A 73 -3.22 11.96 4.77
C THR A 73 -3.99 10.89 4.00
N TRP A 74 -3.61 10.69 2.73
CA TRP A 74 -4.10 9.59 1.90
C TRP A 74 -3.61 8.21 2.40
N CYS A 75 -2.55 8.19 3.22
CA CYS A 75 -2.02 6.96 3.81
C CYS A 75 -2.86 6.54 5.01
N LYS A 76 -3.74 5.55 4.83
CA LYS A 76 -4.60 5.03 5.90
C LYS A 76 -3.83 4.62 7.16
N PHE A 77 -2.66 4.00 7.01
CA PHE A 77 -1.81 3.63 8.14
C PHE A 77 -1.35 4.84 8.95
N LYS A 78 -0.84 5.90 8.30
CA LYS A 78 -0.45 7.14 8.99
C LYS A 78 -1.67 7.83 9.62
N LYS A 79 -2.79 7.88 8.90
CA LYS A 79 -4.04 8.45 9.41
C LYS A 79 -4.48 7.78 10.71
N GLN A 80 -4.44 6.45 10.77
CA GLN A 80 -4.80 5.70 11.98
C GLN A 80 -3.77 5.87 13.11
N ASN A 81 -2.48 6.05 12.79
CA ASN A 81 -1.45 6.36 13.79
C ASN A 81 -1.73 7.73 14.43
N CYS A 82 -2.02 8.76 13.63
CA CYS A 82 -2.29 10.10 14.12
C CYS A 82 -3.59 10.18 14.94
N LEU A 83 -4.59 9.37 14.60
CA LEU A 83 -5.84 9.23 15.37
C LEU A 83 -5.68 8.35 16.62
N GLY A 84 -4.49 7.82 16.91
CA GLY A 84 -4.23 6.95 18.06
C GLY A 84 -4.89 5.56 17.99
N ARG A 85 -5.44 5.15 16.83
CA ARG A 85 -6.19 3.90 16.68
C ARG A 85 -5.32 2.66 16.49
N LEU A 86 -4.04 2.82 16.13
CA LEU A 86 -3.13 1.68 15.90
C LEU A 86 -2.54 1.07 17.18
N ILE A 87 -2.70 1.70 18.35
CA ILE A 87 -2.37 1.07 19.64
C ILE A 87 -3.41 -0.01 20.00
N ILE A 88 -4.67 0.19 19.60
CA ILE A 88 -5.76 -0.75 19.90
C ILE A 88 -5.70 -1.98 18.98
N THR A 89 -5.26 -1.85 17.73
CA THR A 89 -5.21 -3.00 16.82
C THR A 89 -4.11 -3.99 17.19
N LYS A 90 -2.95 -3.60 17.73
CA LYS A 90 -2.00 -4.64 18.22
C LYS A 90 -2.57 -5.47 19.38
N ILE A 91 -3.33 -4.86 20.30
CA ILE A 91 -3.95 -5.60 21.43
C ILE A 91 -5.13 -6.46 20.94
N VAL A 92 -5.93 -5.97 20.01
CA VAL A 92 -7.08 -6.73 19.46
C VAL A 92 -6.63 -7.83 18.51
N TYR A 93 -5.62 -7.61 17.65
CA TYR A 93 -5.10 -8.67 16.78
C TYR A 93 -4.32 -9.74 17.57
N LEU A 94 -3.67 -9.39 18.70
CA LEU A 94 -3.06 -10.39 19.59
C LEU A 94 -4.11 -11.23 20.34
N TRP A 95 -5.31 -10.68 20.60
CA TRP A 95 -6.44 -11.43 21.16
C TRP A 95 -7.29 -12.18 20.11
N MET A 96 -7.38 -11.69 18.87
CA MET A 96 -8.14 -12.33 17.79
C MET A 96 -7.35 -13.41 17.04
N LEU A 97 -6.01 -13.35 17.01
CA LEU A 97 -5.15 -14.37 16.39
C LEU A 97 -4.69 -15.48 17.35
N TRP A 98 -5.25 -15.53 18.57
CA TRP A 98 -5.12 -16.65 19.50
C TRP A 98 -6.49 -17.16 19.97
N ARG A 99 -7.43 -17.32 19.02
CA ARG A 99 -8.40 -18.43 19.10
C ARG A 99 -7.90 -19.52 18.17
N PRO A 100 -7.34 -20.63 18.70
CA PRO A 100 -6.94 -21.76 17.88
C PRO A 100 -8.16 -22.35 17.17
N CYS A 101 -8.04 -22.56 15.87
CA CYS A 101 -8.75 -23.62 15.19
C CYS A 101 -8.25 -24.95 15.74
N ASP A 102 -9.06 -25.64 16.54
CA ASP A 102 -8.94 -27.09 16.67
C ASP A 102 -10.08 -27.77 15.91
N LEU A 103 -9.66 -28.72 15.08
CA LEU A 103 -10.42 -29.54 14.17
C LEU A 103 -11.08 -30.71 14.95
N PHE A 104 -12.32 -31.08 14.62
CA PHE A 104 -12.88 -32.45 14.63
C PHE A 104 -12.89 -33.31 15.92
N LEU A 105 -14.10 -33.60 16.43
CA LEU A 105 -14.67 -34.89 16.92
C LEU A 105 -16.02 -34.52 17.57
N GLY A 106 -17.18 -35.04 17.19
CA GLY A 106 -17.50 -36.45 17.11
C GLY A 106 -18.06 -36.94 18.44
N ILE A 107 -19.25 -36.46 18.83
CA ILE A 107 -20.39 -37.07 19.58
C ILE A 107 -21.49 -36.01 19.63
#